data_AF-A0A1E7DVM7-F1
#
_entry.id   AF-A0A1E7DVM7-F1
#
_cell.length_a   1.000
_cell.length_b   1.000
_cell.length_c   1.000
_cell.angle_alpha   90.00
_cell.angle_beta   90.00
_cell.angle_gamma   90.00
#
_symmetry.space_group_name_H-M   'P 1'
#
loop_
_entity.id
_entity.type
_entity.pdbx_description
1 polymer ?
#
loop_
_entity_poly.entity_id
_entity_poly.type
_entity_poly.pdbx_seq_one_letter_code
_entity_poly.pdbx_strand_id
1 'polypeptide(L)' 'MAKTLQLQFTTAGGGTSSITIDAPAEPVNAAAVQQAMDAIIASNVFITTTGSFVSAKGASLIDREVTEIL' A
#
# COMPACT_ATOMS: atom_id res chain seq x y z
N MET A 1 19.50 1.50 -2.60
CA MET A 1 18.74 0.61 -1.71
C MET A 1 17.45 1.32 -1.30
N ALA A 2 16.38 1.17 -2.07
CA ALA A 2 15.09 1.79 -1.78
C ALA A 2 14.06 0.68 -1.57
N LYS A 3 13.92 0.25 -0.31
CA LYS A 3 12.80 -0.63 0.06
C LYS A 3 11.53 0.20 0.04
N THR A 4 10.52 -0.32 -0.64
CA THR A 4 9.23 0.32 -0.82
C THR A 4 8.16 -0.64 -0.34
N LEU A 5 7.34 -0.24 0.62
CA LEU A 5 6.20 -1.03 1.05
C LEU A 5 4.99 -0.67 0.19
N GLN A 6 4.52 -1.62 -0.61
CA GLN A 6 3.32 -1.47 -1.42
C GLN A 6 2.12 -2.10 -0.71
N LEU A 7 1.13 -1.29 -0.38
CA LEU A 7 -0.16 -1.69 0.18
C LEU A 7 -1.20 -1.70 -0.94
N GLN A 8 -1.95 -2.79 -1.10
CA GLN A 8 -2.97 -2.94 -2.12
C GLN A 8 -4.36 -2.95 -1.49
N PHE A 9 -5.28 -2.21 -2.08
CA PHE A 9 -6.65 -2.03 -1.62
C PHE A 9 -7.63 -2.30 -2.77
N THR A 10 -8.77 -2.89 -2.45
CA THR A 10 -9.90 -2.95 -3.36
C THR A 10 -10.75 -1.69 -3.19
N THR A 11 -11.35 -1.24 -4.29
CA THR A 11 -12.18 -0.04 -4.34
C THR A 11 -13.63 -0.40 -4.60
N ALA A 12 -14.56 0.47 -4.18
CA ALA A 12 -15.99 0.19 -4.23
C ALA A 12 -16.51 -0.07 -5.66
N GLY A 13 -15.87 0.53 -6.67
CA GLY A 13 -16.17 0.32 -8.10
C GLY A 13 -15.52 -0.92 -8.71
N GLY A 14 -14.98 -1.84 -7.90
CA GLY A 14 -14.39 -3.11 -8.37
C GLY A 14 -12.95 -3.00 -8.90
N GLY A 15 -12.32 -1.83 -8.80
CA GLY A 15 -10.91 -1.63 -9.11
C GLY A 15 -9.98 -2.04 -7.96
N THR A 16 -8.68 -2.14 -8.25
CA THR A 16 -7.62 -2.25 -7.22
C THR A 16 -6.78 -0.97 -7.27
N SER A 17 -6.39 -0.45 -6.12
CA SER A 17 -5.48 0.69 -5.99
C SER A 17 -4.39 0.36 -5.00
N SER A 18 -3.21 0.92 -5.19
CA SER A 18 -2.07 0.65 -4.31
C SER A 18 -1.42 1.93 -3.80
N ILE A 19 -1.06 1.92 -2.52
CA ILE A 19 -0.25 2.95 -1.88
C ILE A 19 1.17 2.42 -1.73
N THR A 20 2.15 3.19 -2.17
CA THR A 20 3.57 2.90 -1.96
C THR A 20 4.13 3.81 -0.88
N ILE A 21 4.86 3.22 0.07
CA ILE A 21 5.55 3.93 1.14
C ILE A 21 7.04 3.70 0.92
N ASP A 22 7.74 4.77 0.57
CA ASP A 22 9.19 4.78 0.47
C ASP A 22 9.82 4.75 1.87
N ALA A 23 10.89 3.97 2.05
CA ALA A 23 11.57 3.78 3.33
C ALA A 23 10.61 3.41 4.49
N PRO A 24 9.91 2.27 4.39
CA PRO A 24 9.01 1.83 5.45
C PRO A 24 9.77 1.61 6.76
N ALA A 25 9.08 1.84 7.89
CA ALA A 25 9.66 1.57 9.20
C ALA A 25 9.99 0.07 9.33
N GLU A 26 11.23 -0.22 9.76
CA GLU A 26 11.69 -1.59 10.03
C GLU A 26 11.68 -1.87 11.54
N PRO A 27 11.19 -3.04 11.98
CA PRO A 27 10.71 -4.17 11.17
C PRO A 27 9.28 -3.97 10.64
N VAL A 28 9.05 -4.37 9.38
CA VAL A 28 7.71 -4.40 8.79
C VAL A 28 6.89 -5.49 9.47
N ASN A 29 6.00 -5.12 10.38
CA ASN A 29 5.12 -6.05 11.08
C ASN A 29 3.78 -6.17 10.34
N ALA A 30 3.43 -7.38 9.90
CA ALA A 30 2.16 -7.64 9.23
C ALA A 30 0.93 -7.16 10.02
N ALA A 31 0.93 -7.26 11.35
CA ALA A 31 -0.16 -6.76 12.19
C ALA A 31 -0.27 -5.23 12.18
N ALA A 32 0.86 -4.53 12.20
CA ALA A 32 0.90 -3.07 12.09
C ALA A 32 0.48 -2.60 10.69
N VAL A 33 0.91 -3.32 9.65
CA VAL A 33 0.48 -3.08 8.28
C VAL A 33 -1.02 -3.25 8.13
N GLN A 34 -1.59 -4.35 8.66
CA GLN A 34 -3.03 -4.57 8.65
C GLN A 34 -3.78 -3.45 9.37
N GLN A 35 -3.33 -3.05 10.57
CA GLN A 35 -3.93 -1.92 11.29
C GLN A 35 -3.86 -0.62 10.51
N ALA A 36 -2.74 -0.34 9.84
CA ALA A 36 -2.60 0.84 9.01
C ALA A 36 -3.57 0.79 7.81
N MET A 37 -3.68 -0.37 7.15
CA MET A 37 -4.63 -0.58 6.05
C MET A 37 -6.09 -0.40 6.51
N ASP A 38 -6.45 -0.95 7.67
CA ASP A 38 -7.78 -0.81 8.25
C ASP A 38 -8.07 0.65 8.64
N ALA A 39 -7.10 1.36 9.23
CA ALA A 39 -7.23 2.77 9.56
C ALA A 39 -7.40 3.65 8.31
N ILE A 40 -6.69 3.33 7.22
CA ILE A 40 -6.81 4.02 5.93
C ILE A 40 -8.24 3.83 5.37
N ILE A 41 -8.77 2.61 5.41
CA ILE A 41 -10.14 2.29 4.96
C ILE A 41 -11.17 2.99 5.86
N ALA A 42 -11.00 2.90 7.18
CA ALA A 42 -11.91 3.52 8.15
C ALA A 42 -11.92 5.05 8.06
N SER A 43 -10.78 5.66 7.74
CA SER A 43 -10.69 7.09 7.48
C SER A 43 -11.48 7.49 6.24
N ASN A 44 -11.63 6.58 5.28
CA ASN A 44 -12.37 6.80 4.02
C ASN A 44 -11.96 8.09 3.27
N VAL A 45 -10.71 8.53 3.49
CA VAL A 45 -10.15 9.78 2.95
C VAL A 45 -9.57 9.61 1.55
N PHE A 46 -9.23 8.37 1.18
CA PHE A 46 -8.69 8.05 -0.13
C PHE A 46 -9.82 7.65 -1.08
N ILE A 47 -10.14 8.56 -1.99
CA ILE A 47 -11.08 8.34 -3.09
C ILE A 47 -10.25 8.22 -4.36
N THR A 48 -10.40 7.08 -5.03
CA THR A 48 -9.76 6.84 -6.33
C THR A 48 -10.77 7.02 -7.45
N THR A 49 -10.30 6.97 -8.69
CA THR A 49 -11.17 7.00 -9.88
C THR A 49 -12.24 5.91 -9.85
N THR A 50 -11.94 4.76 -9.22
CA THR A 50 -12.87 3.63 -9.08
C THR A 50 -13.59 3.62 -7.72
N GLY A 51 -13.56 4.71 -6.95
CA GLY A 51 -14.23 4.86 -5.67
C GLY A 51 -13.30 4.78 -4.46
N SER A 52 -13.87 4.77 -3.26
CA SER A 52 -13.10 4.68 -2.01
C SER A 52 -12.60 3.26 -1.75
N PHE A 53 -11.58 3.13 -0.89
CA PHE A 53 -11.10 1.83 -0.43
C PHE A 53 -12.14 1.13 0.43
N VAL A 54 -12.42 -0.13 0.11
CA VAL A 54 -13.42 -0.97 0.80
C VAL A 54 -12.79 -2.18 1.47
N SER A 55 -11.69 -2.72 0.94
CA SER A 55 -10.96 -3.79 1.61
C SER A 55 -9.46 -3.74 1.37
N ALA A 56 -8.70 -4.24 2.34
CA ALA A 56 -7.27 -4.50 2.19
C ALA A 56 -7.10 -5.77 1.35
N LYS A 57 -6.46 -5.66 0.19
CA LYS A 57 -6.14 -6.80 -0.68
C LYS A 57 -4.87 -7.52 -0.22
N GLY A 58 -3.88 -6.76 0.24
CA GLY A 58 -2.62 -7.29 0.77
C GLY A 58 -1.50 -6.25 0.77
N ALA A 59 -0.33 -6.66 1.25
CA ALA A 59 0.86 -5.82 1.27
C ALA A 59 2.06 -6.59 0.69
N SER A 60 2.97 -5.88 0.04
CA SER A 60 4.18 -6.43 -0.57
C SER A 60 5.35 -5.49 -0.31
N LEU A 61 6.42 -6.01 0.29
CA LEU A 61 7.66 -5.29 0.43
C LEU A 61 8.49 -5.48 -0.85
N ILE A 62 8.73 -4.38 -1.56
CA ILE A 62 9.50 -4.37 -2.80
C ILE A 62 10.88 -3.82 -2.49
N ASP A 63 11.92 -4.60 -2.73
CA ASP A 63 13.29 -4.10 -2.77
C ASP A 63 13.63 -3.80 -4.24
N ARG A 64 13.79 -2.52 -4.57
CA ARG A 64 14.13 -2.10 -5.92
C ARG A 64 15.59 -1.68 -5.97
N GLU A 65 16.37 -2.48 -6.68
CA GLU A 65 17.72 -2.12 -7.08
C GLU A 65 17.65 -1.45 -8.45
N VAL A 66 17.98 -0.17 -8.51
CA VAL A 66 18.03 0.60 -9.77
C VAL A 66 19.50 0.69 -10.16
N THR A 67 19.89 -0.05 -11.19
CA THR A 67 21.21 0.04 -11.79
C THR A 67 21.10 0.87 -13.05
N GLU A 68 21.63 2.08 -13.00
CA GLU A 68 21.76 2.93 -14.17
C GLU A 68 22.87 2.35 -15.06
N ILE A 69 22.53 2.07 -16.31
CA ILE A 69 23.37 1.31 -17.25
C ILE A 69 24.01 2.19 -18.33
N LEU A 70 23.75 3.49 -18.33
CA LEU A 70 24.23 4.48 -19.31
C LEU A 70 24.47 5.85 -18.64
#